data_AF-A0A1N6P5F4-F1
#
_entry.id   AF-A0A1N6P5F4-F1
#
_cell.length_a   1.000
_cell.length_b   1.000
_cell.length_c   1.000
_cell.angle_alpha   90.00
_cell.angle_beta   90.00
_cell.angle_gamma   90.00
#
_symmetry.space_group_name_H-M   'P 1'
#
loop_
_entity.id
_entity.type
_entity.pdbx_description
1 polymer ?
#
loop_
_entity_poly.entity_id
_entity_poly.type
_entity_poly.pdbx_seq_one_letter_code
_entity_poly.pdbx_strand_id
1 'polypeptide(L)'
;MKKIFLLIFLCIFTLGFSQKKKKAKSKAIVEKETVIIYTESDAEATTEARVIAGFLKQNPGHAKTEYFKKKLIQMIMANNSPEAKPTIKPLNEEKVKQMVLESNSLNNAKTIAANTGSAVPERTVNYASVAGTSKKGSGPSEQNKRTAAMLTHMFNNDPMDKEAYINIKNRSKCNLIVKITGKKYYNLDVPANGQNFLLVEKGEYVLTTMVCDAKYSSIKKINKDIELELNLRDE
;
A
#
# COMPACT_ATOMS: atom_id res chain seq x y z
N MET A 1 58.42 53.61 -2.37
CA MET A 1 58.12 52.40 -3.17
C MET A 1 57.61 51.21 -2.34
N LYS A 2 56.97 51.42 -1.17
CA LYS A 2 56.54 50.31 -0.27
C LYS A 2 55.02 50.05 -0.29
N LYS A 3 54.23 51.02 -0.79
CA LYS A 3 52.76 50.94 -0.90
C LYS A 3 52.28 50.33 -2.23
N ILE A 4 53.10 50.34 -3.28
CA ILE A 4 52.81 49.69 -4.57
C ILE A 4 52.95 48.15 -4.47
N PHE A 5 53.91 47.65 -3.69
CA PHE A 5 54.13 46.21 -3.53
C PHE A 5 53.00 45.49 -2.78
N LEU A 6 52.30 46.21 -1.88
CA LEU A 6 51.18 45.67 -1.11
C LEU A 6 49.91 45.49 -1.98
N LEU A 7 49.75 46.32 -3.02
CA LEU A 7 48.65 46.21 -3.98
C LEU A 7 48.85 45.05 -4.96
N ILE A 8 50.08 44.73 -5.35
CA ILE A 8 50.37 43.62 -6.28
C ILE A 8 50.18 42.26 -5.58
N PHE A 9 50.51 42.14 -4.29
CA PHE A 9 50.29 40.90 -3.53
C PHE A 9 48.80 40.61 -3.26
N LEU A 10 47.95 41.63 -3.18
CA LEU A 10 46.50 41.47 -3.00
C LEU A 10 45.81 40.90 -4.26
N CYS A 11 46.33 41.18 -5.45
CA CYS A 11 45.73 40.76 -6.71
C CYS A 11 45.98 39.27 -7.07
N ILE A 12 46.99 38.63 -6.49
CA ILE A 12 47.37 37.25 -6.87
C ILE A 12 46.57 36.20 -6.06
N PHE A 13 45.99 36.58 -4.92
CA PHE A 13 45.23 35.65 -4.05
C PHE A 13 43.75 35.45 -4.45
N THR A 14 43.24 36.17 -5.46
CA THR A 14 41.85 36.03 -5.94
C THR A 14 41.68 35.06 -7.10
N LEU A 15 42.76 34.49 -7.65
CA LEU A 15 42.71 33.39 -8.60
C LEU A 15 42.66 32.04 -7.87
N GLY A 16 41.65 31.89 -7.01
CA GLY A 16 41.29 30.61 -6.44
C GLY A 16 40.91 29.63 -7.56
N PHE A 17 41.60 28.50 -7.61
CA PHE A 17 41.34 27.38 -8.51
C PHE A 17 39.84 27.04 -8.54
N SER A 18 39.15 27.47 -9.61
CA SER A 18 37.83 26.97 -9.96
C SER A 18 38.00 25.53 -10.46
N GLN A 19 38.02 24.59 -9.52
CA GLN A 19 37.88 23.16 -9.81
C GLN A 19 36.55 22.99 -10.56
N LYS A 20 36.63 22.86 -11.89
CA LYS A 20 35.50 22.40 -12.72
C LYS A 20 35.11 21.01 -12.22
N LYS A 21 34.21 20.95 -11.24
CA LYS A 21 33.47 19.73 -10.93
C LYS A 21 32.79 19.30 -12.22
N LYS A 22 33.22 18.17 -12.78
CA LYS A 22 32.49 17.48 -13.85
C LYS A 22 31.04 17.38 -13.39
N LYS A 23 30.12 18.05 -14.10
CA LYS A 23 28.68 17.87 -13.91
C LYS A 23 28.41 16.40 -14.20
N ALA A 24 28.20 15.60 -13.16
CA ALA A 24 27.60 14.29 -13.31
C ALA A 24 26.25 14.51 -14.00
N LYS A 25 26.03 13.85 -15.15
CA LYS A 25 24.72 13.85 -15.81
C LYS A 25 23.69 13.40 -14.78
N SER A 26 22.78 14.29 -14.38
CA SER A 26 21.76 13.97 -13.39
C SER A 26 20.71 13.09 -14.06
N LYS A 27 20.70 11.79 -13.76
CA LYS A 27 19.60 10.90 -14.13
C LYS A 27 18.31 11.46 -13.52
N ALA A 28 17.34 11.83 -14.35
CA ALA A 28 16.06 12.34 -13.90
C ALA A 28 15.09 11.16 -13.65
N ILE A 29 14.46 11.16 -12.47
CA ILE A 29 13.40 10.20 -12.16
C ILE A 29 12.08 10.75 -12.71
N VAL A 30 11.38 9.93 -13.49
CA VAL A 30 10.00 10.24 -13.88
C VAL A 30 9.11 9.71 -12.80
N GLU A 31 8.42 10.65 -12.16
CA GLU A 31 7.33 10.37 -11.27
C GLU A 31 6.03 10.67 -12.01
N LYS A 32 5.16 9.66 -12.13
CA LYS A 32 3.81 9.84 -12.65
C LYS A 32 2.83 9.49 -11.55
N GLU A 33 2.30 10.52 -10.89
CA GLU A 33 1.15 10.37 -10.01
C GLU A 33 -0.12 10.39 -10.88
N THR A 34 -0.81 9.26 -10.97
CA THR A 34 -2.07 9.17 -11.71
C THR A 34 -3.21 8.88 -10.76
N VAL A 35 -4.34 9.57 -10.96
CA VAL A 35 -5.61 9.06 -10.47
C VAL A 35 -5.79 7.68 -11.08
N ILE A 36 -5.97 6.68 -10.22
CA ILE A 36 -6.08 5.30 -10.63
C ILE A 36 -7.36 5.15 -11.47
N ILE A 37 -7.24 5.12 -12.79
CA ILE A 37 -8.33 4.79 -13.72
C ILE A 37 -7.92 3.48 -14.38
N TYR A 38 -8.71 2.44 -14.18
CA TYR A 38 -8.47 1.14 -14.77
C TYR A 38 -9.31 1.02 -16.04
N THR A 39 -8.65 0.77 -17.17
CA THR A 39 -9.33 0.51 -18.44
C THR A 39 -9.64 -0.99 -18.60
N GLU A 40 -10.51 -1.32 -19.55
CA GLU A 40 -10.78 -2.72 -19.92
C GLU A 40 -9.48 -3.42 -20.36
N SER A 41 -8.69 -2.76 -21.20
CA SER A 41 -7.40 -3.29 -21.68
C SER A 41 -6.43 -3.57 -20.52
N ASP A 42 -6.39 -2.70 -19.50
CA ASP A 42 -5.56 -2.93 -18.32
C ASP A 42 -6.05 -4.16 -17.56
N ALA A 43 -7.36 -4.31 -17.36
CA ALA A 43 -7.96 -5.46 -16.69
C ALA A 43 -7.76 -6.78 -17.47
N GLU A 44 -7.68 -6.70 -18.80
CA GLU A 44 -7.40 -7.86 -19.67
C GLU A 44 -5.94 -8.28 -19.63
N ALA A 45 -5.01 -7.33 -19.76
CA ALA A 45 -3.57 -7.62 -19.83
C ALA A 45 -2.93 -7.88 -18.45
N THR A 46 -3.55 -7.41 -17.37
CA THR A 46 -2.96 -7.49 -16.03
C THR A 46 -2.89 -8.91 -15.46
N THR A 47 -1.83 -9.13 -14.69
CA THR A 47 -1.62 -10.27 -13.79
C THR A 47 -1.88 -9.90 -12.32
N GLU A 48 -2.49 -8.75 -12.06
CA GLU A 48 -2.72 -8.21 -10.73
C GLU A 48 -4.21 -8.15 -10.39
N ALA A 49 -4.62 -8.82 -9.31
CA ALA A 49 -6.01 -8.85 -8.84
C ALA A 49 -6.58 -7.44 -8.58
N ARG A 50 -5.73 -6.54 -8.07
CA ARG A 50 -5.98 -5.11 -7.86
C ARG A 50 -6.61 -4.41 -9.06
N VAL A 51 -6.01 -4.61 -10.23
CA VAL A 51 -6.35 -3.88 -11.46
C VAL A 51 -7.74 -4.30 -11.93
N ILE A 52 -8.02 -5.60 -11.89
CA ILE A 52 -9.34 -6.15 -12.21
C ILE A 52 -10.39 -5.67 -11.20
N ALA A 53 -10.06 -5.70 -9.91
CA ALA A 53 -10.96 -5.27 -8.86
C ALA A 53 -11.33 -3.78 -8.97
N GLY A 54 -10.33 -2.94 -9.21
CA GLY A 54 -10.56 -1.53 -9.43
C GLY A 54 -11.34 -1.23 -10.71
N PHE A 55 -11.09 -1.97 -11.81
CA PHE A 55 -11.91 -1.87 -13.02
C PHE A 55 -13.39 -2.16 -12.74
N LEU A 56 -13.67 -3.26 -12.03
CA LEU A 56 -15.03 -3.65 -11.63
C LEU A 56 -15.70 -2.61 -10.74
N LYS A 57 -14.94 -1.98 -9.82
CA LYS A 57 -15.44 -0.90 -8.97
C LYS A 57 -15.81 0.35 -9.77
N GLN A 58 -14.98 0.73 -10.74
CA GLN A 58 -15.15 1.96 -11.52
C GLN A 58 -16.20 1.83 -12.62
N ASN A 59 -16.49 0.61 -13.07
CA ASN A 59 -17.39 0.33 -14.18
C ASN A 59 -18.52 -0.64 -13.76
N PRO A 60 -19.45 -0.21 -12.89
CA PRO A 60 -20.59 -1.05 -12.50
C PRO A 60 -21.47 -1.36 -13.72
N GLY A 61 -21.78 -2.64 -13.94
CA GLY A 61 -22.64 -3.07 -15.05
C GLY A 61 -21.95 -3.17 -16.42
N HIS A 62 -20.62 -3.14 -16.48
CA HIS A 62 -19.87 -3.33 -17.73
C HIS A 62 -20.19 -4.68 -18.41
N ALA A 63 -20.17 -4.73 -19.75
CA ALA A 63 -20.53 -5.93 -20.52
C ALA A 63 -19.70 -7.16 -20.14
N LYS A 64 -18.41 -6.97 -19.82
CA LYS A 64 -17.47 -8.02 -19.38
C LYS A 64 -17.38 -8.20 -17.86
N THR A 65 -18.31 -7.65 -17.07
CA THR A 65 -18.27 -7.76 -15.60
C THR A 65 -18.16 -9.22 -15.13
N GLU A 66 -18.95 -10.14 -15.69
CA GLU A 66 -18.90 -11.55 -15.28
C GLU A 66 -17.58 -12.24 -15.67
N TYR A 67 -17.00 -11.87 -16.81
CA TYR A 67 -15.67 -12.34 -17.21
C TYR A 67 -14.60 -11.88 -16.20
N PHE A 68 -14.59 -10.60 -15.85
CA PHE A 68 -13.61 -10.04 -14.93
C PHE A 68 -13.77 -10.54 -13.50
N LYS A 69 -15.01 -10.75 -13.01
CA LYS A 69 -15.25 -11.41 -11.71
C LYS A 69 -14.65 -12.81 -11.69
N LYS A 70 -14.87 -13.61 -12.73
CA LYS A 70 -14.31 -14.96 -12.85
C LYS A 70 -12.78 -14.94 -12.90
N LYS A 71 -12.20 -14.06 -13.72
CA LYS A 71 -10.74 -13.87 -13.81
C LYS A 71 -10.15 -13.48 -12.45
N LEU A 72 -10.78 -12.55 -11.73
CA LEU A 72 -10.37 -12.12 -10.40
C LEU A 72 -10.40 -13.29 -9.39
N ILE A 73 -11.49 -14.04 -9.35
CA ILE A 73 -11.62 -15.23 -8.47
C ILE A 73 -10.54 -16.25 -8.82
N GLN A 74 -10.33 -16.55 -10.10
CA GLN A 74 -9.28 -17.47 -10.53
C GLN A 74 -7.89 -17.01 -10.08
N MET A 75 -7.57 -15.72 -10.13
CA MET A 75 -6.28 -15.22 -9.67
C MET A 75 -6.11 -15.31 -8.15
N ILE A 76 -7.17 -15.08 -7.40
CA ILE A 76 -7.15 -15.24 -5.94
C ILE A 76 -7.01 -16.73 -5.57
N MET A 77 -7.67 -17.62 -6.33
CA MET A 77 -7.67 -19.05 -6.08
C MET A 77 -6.41 -19.75 -6.62
N ALA A 78 -5.84 -19.35 -7.76
CA ALA A 78 -4.65 -19.95 -8.36
C ALA A 78 -3.38 -19.66 -7.53
N ASN A 79 -3.35 -18.54 -6.81
CA ASN A 79 -2.34 -18.26 -5.78
C ASN A 79 -2.55 -19.08 -4.49
N ASN A 80 -3.58 -19.92 -4.42
CA ASN A 80 -3.71 -21.02 -3.47
C ASN A 80 -3.50 -22.34 -4.25
N SER A 81 -2.24 -22.78 -4.33
CA SER A 81 -1.86 -24.04 -4.97
C SER A 81 -2.72 -25.22 -4.47
N PRO A 82 -3.19 -26.14 -5.34
CA PRO A 82 -4.01 -27.30 -4.99
C PRO A 82 -3.21 -28.45 -4.35
N GLU A 83 -2.25 -28.15 -3.48
CA GLU A 83 -1.61 -29.15 -2.61
C GLU A 83 -2.37 -29.39 -1.30
N ALA A 84 -3.58 -28.85 -1.17
CA ALA A 84 -4.47 -29.13 -0.06
C ALA A 84 -5.86 -29.54 -0.56
N LYS A 85 -6.07 -30.83 -0.80
CA LYS A 85 -7.43 -31.41 -0.80
C LYS A 85 -7.94 -31.42 0.64
N PRO A 86 -9.00 -30.68 1.02
CA PRO A 86 -9.57 -30.81 2.35
C PRO A 86 -10.30 -32.15 2.46
N THR A 87 -9.79 -33.06 3.29
CA THR A 87 -10.57 -34.21 3.75
C THR A 87 -11.50 -33.71 4.86
N ILE A 88 -12.77 -33.52 4.53
CA ILE A 88 -13.79 -33.12 5.51
C ILE A 88 -14.23 -34.37 6.26
N LYS A 89 -13.88 -34.47 7.55
CA LYS A 89 -14.64 -35.33 8.48
C LYS A 89 -15.86 -34.52 8.95
N PRO A 90 -17.09 -35.05 8.83
CA PRO A 90 -18.31 -34.31 9.19
C PRO A 90 -18.35 -34.01 10.70
N LEU A 91 -18.68 -32.76 11.04
CA LEU A 91 -18.83 -32.26 12.41
C LEU A 91 -20.22 -32.67 12.94
N ASN A 92 -20.29 -33.23 14.16
CA ASN A 92 -21.48 -33.80 14.78
C ASN A 92 -22.61 -32.78 15.04
N GLU A 93 -23.85 -33.17 14.74
CA GLU A 93 -25.08 -32.34 14.71
C GLU A 93 -25.47 -31.69 16.05
N GLU A 94 -24.94 -32.19 17.17
CA GLU A 94 -25.33 -31.74 18.52
C GLU A 94 -24.86 -30.31 18.86
N LYS A 95 -23.70 -29.88 18.34
CA LYS A 95 -23.19 -28.50 18.55
C LYS A 95 -24.00 -27.45 17.80
N VAL A 96 -24.68 -27.85 16.72
CA VAL A 96 -25.51 -26.94 15.92
C VAL A 96 -26.83 -26.64 16.62
N LYS A 97 -27.41 -27.62 17.33
CA LYS A 97 -28.66 -27.43 18.08
C LYS A 97 -28.50 -26.46 19.27
N GLN A 98 -27.32 -26.45 19.90
CA GLN A 98 -27.08 -25.64 21.09
C GLN A 98 -26.92 -24.13 20.77
N MET A 99 -26.34 -23.78 19.62
CA MET A 99 -26.22 -22.37 19.18
C MET A 99 -27.56 -21.75 18.73
N VAL A 100 -28.52 -22.56 18.27
CA VAL A 100 -29.83 -22.05 17.80
C VAL A 100 -30.76 -21.69 18.95
N LEU A 101 -30.64 -22.35 20.10
CA LEU A 101 -31.53 -22.12 21.25
C LEU A 101 -31.21 -20.83 22.03
N GLU A 102 -29.94 -20.40 22.06
CA GLU A 102 -29.51 -19.17 22.77
C GLU A 102 -29.87 -17.87 22.03
N SER A 103 -30.26 -17.96 20.74
CA SER A 103 -30.47 -16.78 19.88
C SER A 103 -31.89 -16.18 19.95
N ASN A 104 -32.85 -16.86 20.59
CA ASN A 104 -34.27 -16.48 20.55
C ASN A 104 -34.82 -15.79 21.81
N SER A 105 -34.00 -15.51 22.83
CA SER A 105 -34.49 -14.97 24.12
C SER A 105 -34.37 -13.45 24.31
N LEU A 106 -34.04 -12.66 23.27
CA LEU A 106 -33.86 -11.20 23.43
C LEU A 106 -34.52 -10.41 22.30
N ASN A 107 -35.83 -10.59 22.09
CA ASN A 107 -36.66 -9.62 21.39
C ASN A 107 -38.11 -9.70 21.88
N ASN A 108 -38.48 -8.88 22.86
CA ASN A 108 -39.78 -8.19 22.87
C ASN A 108 -39.92 -7.17 24.03
N ALA A 109 -40.40 -5.97 23.66
CA ALA A 109 -41.05 -4.92 24.45
C ALA A 109 -40.22 -4.21 25.55
N LYS A 110 -40.47 -2.97 25.98
CA LYS A 110 -41.15 -1.74 25.51
C LYS A 110 -40.93 -0.73 26.68
N THR A 111 -40.83 0.56 26.35
CA THR A 111 -41.11 1.78 27.19
C THR A 111 -40.16 2.32 28.29
N ILE A 112 -39.82 3.63 28.09
CA ILE A 112 -39.82 4.80 29.02
C ILE A 112 -38.76 4.86 30.15
N ALA A 113 -37.88 5.88 30.10
CA ALA A 113 -37.69 6.96 31.10
C ALA A 113 -36.26 7.56 31.09
N ALA A 114 -36.17 8.82 31.51
CA ALA A 114 -35.05 9.74 31.38
C ALA A 114 -33.90 9.56 32.40
N ASN A 115 -32.69 10.02 32.01
CA ASN A 115 -31.94 11.15 32.60
C ASN A 115 -30.45 10.88 32.91
N THR A 116 -29.62 11.85 32.48
CA THR A 116 -28.31 12.29 33.01
C THR A 116 -27.11 11.34 33.15
N GLY A 117 -25.96 11.80 32.63
CA GLY A 117 -24.66 11.59 33.28
C GLY A 117 -23.55 11.08 32.36
N SER A 118 -22.76 12.00 31.81
CA SER A 118 -21.51 11.74 31.12
C SER A 118 -20.48 10.99 31.99
N ALA A 119 -19.90 9.90 31.46
CA ALA A 119 -18.55 9.45 31.77
C ALA A 119 -18.06 8.47 30.69
N VAL A 120 -16.95 8.80 30.05
CA VAL A 120 -16.23 7.99 29.04
C VAL A 120 -15.50 6.84 29.73
N PRO A 121 -15.35 5.67 29.07
CA PRO A 121 -14.03 5.04 29.07
C PRO A 121 -13.57 4.59 27.67
N GLU A 122 -12.49 5.23 27.25
CA GLU A 122 -11.27 4.69 26.65
C GLU A 122 -11.31 3.26 26.05
N ARG A 123 -11.21 3.18 24.72
CA ARG A 123 -10.94 1.93 23.99
C ARG A 123 -9.44 1.78 23.76
N THR A 124 -8.79 1.02 24.64
CA THR A 124 -7.42 0.54 24.45
C THR A 124 -7.39 -0.43 23.26
N VAL A 125 -6.58 -0.13 22.25
CA VAL A 125 -6.24 -1.07 21.18
C VAL A 125 -4.78 -1.49 21.35
N ASN A 126 -4.58 -2.68 21.91
CA ASN A 126 -3.27 -3.35 21.94
C ASN A 126 -3.00 -3.97 20.56
N TYR A 127 -2.10 -3.35 19.80
CA TYR A 127 -1.30 -4.06 18.79
C TYR A 127 0.08 -4.30 19.40
N ALA A 128 0.24 -5.47 20.02
CA ALA A 128 1.54 -5.96 20.49
C ALA A 128 2.01 -7.09 19.59
N SER A 129 3.24 -6.94 19.14
CA SER A 129 4.06 -7.78 18.30
C SER A 129 4.49 -9.11 18.96
N VAL A 130 4.40 -10.18 18.16
CA VAL A 130 5.18 -11.45 18.11
C VAL A 130 5.79 -12.07 19.40
N ALA A 131 5.40 -13.33 19.71
CA ALA A 131 6.34 -14.45 19.96
C ALA A 131 5.61 -15.79 20.24
N GLY A 132 5.94 -16.81 19.43
CA GLY A 132 6.07 -18.22 19.84
C GLY A 132 4.83 -19.04 20.24
N THR A 133 4.34 -19.92 19.35
CA THR A 133 4.44 -21.39 19.45
C THR A 133 3.48 -22.11 18.47
N SER A 134 4.08 -22.81 17.51
CA SER A 134 3.69 -24.12 16.98
C SER A 134 2.20 -24.46 16.72
N LYS A 135 1.74 -24.29 15.47
CA LYS A 135 0.96 -25.34 14.76
C LYS A 135 0.95 -25.11 13.24
N LYS A 136 1.60 -26.05 12.54
CA LYS A 136 1.68 -26.16 11.08
C LYS A 136 0.31 -26.61 10.55
N GLY A 137 -0.42 -25.69 9.95
CA GLY A 137 -1.61 -25.94 9.13
C GLY A 137 -1.62 -24.86 8.05
N SER A 138 -1.48 -25.27 6.79
CA SER A 138 -1.34 -24.38 5.63
C SER A 138 -2.60 -23.55 5.41
N GLY A 139 -2.69 -22.41 6.09
CA GLY A 139 -3.60 -21.32 5.74
C GLY A 139 -3.10 -20.52 4.53
N PRO A 140 -3.90 -19.56 4.04
CA PRO A 140 -3.49 -18.69 2.94
C PRO A 140 -2.14 -18.03 3.24
N SER A 141 -1.27 -17.92 2.23
CA SER A 141 0.02 -17.24 2.37
C SER A 141 -0.16 -15.82 2.92
N GLU A 142 0.87 -15.27 3.58
CA GLU A 142 0.82 -13.90 4.11
C GLU A 142 0.50 -12.87 3.01
N GLN A 143 1.03 -13.09 1.81
CA GLN A 143 0.72 -12.29 0.64
C GLN A 143 -0.76 -12.39 0.22
N ASN A 144 -1.36 -13.59 0.30
CA ASN A 144 -2.77 -13.80 -0.02
C ASN A 144 -3.69 -13.08 0.98
N LYS A 145 -3.34 -13.10 2.28
CA LYS A 145 -4.08 -12.38 3.31
C LYS A 145 -4.05 -10.87 3.09
N ARG A 146 -2.87 -10.33 2.77
CA ARG A 146 -2.70 -8.90 2.45
C ARG A 146 -3.47 -8.50 1.20
N THR A 147 -3.41 -9.34 0.16
CA THR A 147 -4.17 -9.12 -1.07
C THR A 147 -5.67 -9.14 -0.80
N ALA A 148 -6.18 -10.09 -0.01
CA ALA A 148 -7.59 -10.14 0.35
C ALA A 148 -8.03 -8.91 1.16
N ALA A 149 -7.26 -8.49 2.16
CA ALA A 149 -7.54 -7.28 2.94
C ALA A 149 -7.57 -6.01 2.07
N MET A 150 -6.66 -5.94 1.11
CA MET A 150 -6.61 -4.87 0.13
C MET A 150 -7.84 -4.85 -0.79
N LEU A 151 -8.24 -6.01 -1.32
CA LEU A 151 -9.43 -6.14 -2.16
C LEU A 151 -10.69 -5.79 -1.38
N THR A 152 -10.83 -6.24 -0.15
CA THR A 152 -11.96 -5.91 0.73
C THR A 152 -12.07 -4.40 0.92
N HIS A 153 -10.97 -3.71 1.24
CA HIS A 153 -10.96 -2.26 1.36
C HIS A 153 -11.27 -1.57 0.02
N MET A 154 -10.74 -2.08 -1.11
CA MET A 154 -11.09 -1.52 -2.42
C MET A 154 -12.59 -1.63 -2.69
N PHE A 155 -13.29 -2.70 -2.30
CA PHE A 155 -14.73 -2.83 -2.56
C PHE A 155 -15.62 -2.20 -1.48
N ASN A 156 -15.09 -1.96 -0.29
CA ASN A 156 -15.78 -1.15 0.72
C ASN A 156 -15.78 0.31 0.26
N ASN A 157 -16.96 0.93 0.28
CA ASN A 157 -17.16 2.33 -0.07
C ASN A 157 -17.40 3.16 1.19
N ASP A 158 -16.50 3.08 2.17
CA ASP A 158 -16.62 3.93 3.37
C ASP A 158 -15.81 5.23 3.19
N PRO A 159 -16.47 6.39 2.96
CA PRO A 159 -15.78 7.67 2.86
C PRO A 159 -15.10 8.10 4.17
N MET A 160 -15.43 7.46 5.31
CA MET A 160 -14.86 7.73 6.62
C MET A 160 -13.62 6.88 6.94
N ASP A 161 -13.18 6.03 6.00
CA ASP A 161 -11.97 5.25 6.18
C ASP A 161 -10.79 6.16 6.52
N LYS A 162 -10.09 5.85 7.61
CA LYS A 162 -8.92 6.63 8.07
C LYS A 162 -7.64 6.20 7.36
N GLU A 163 -7.69 5.13 6.58
CA GLU A 163 -6.56 4.51 5.93
C GLU A 163 -6.69 4.61 4.40
N ALA A 164 -5.57 4.43 3.72
CA ALA A 164 -5.47 4.45 2.27
C ALA A 164 -4.25 3.62 1.83
N TYR A 165 -4.37 2.96 0.69
CA TYR A 165 -3.26 2.22 0.09
C TYR A 165 -2.35 3.11 -0.72
N ILE A 166 -1.04 2.95 -0.51
CA ILE A 166 -0.01 3.42 -1.42
C ILE A 166 0.47 2.22 -2.23
N ASN A 167 0.32 2.25 -3.55
CA ASN A 167 0.92 1.28 -4.46
C ASN A 167 2.11 1.90 -5.17
N ILE A 168 3.21 1.15 -5.24
CA ILE A 168 4.41 1.59 -5.92
C ILE A 168 4.75 0.59 -7.00
N LYS A 169 4.69 1.05 -8.25
CA LYS A 169 5.13 0.31 -9.42
C LYS A 169 6.57 0.68 -9.73
N ASN A 170 7.44 -0.31 -9.67
CA ASN A 170 8.84 -0.18 -10.01
C ASN A 170 9.07 -0.61 -11.45
N ARG A 171 9.27 0.36 -12.35
CA ARG A 171 9.63 0.09 -13.75
C ARG A 171 11.14 0.03 -13.98
N SER A 172 11.93 0.19 -12.91
CA SER A 172 13.37 0.06 -12.98
C SER A 172 13.83 -1.39 -12.84
N LYS A 173 15.07 -1.64 -13.30
CA LYS A 173 15.75 -2.92 -13.16
C LYS A 173 16.31 -3.21 -11.76
N CYS A 174 16.13 -2.30 -10.80
CA CYS A 174 16.71 -2.40 -9.45
C CYS A 174 15.62 -2.66 -8.41
N ASN A 175 15.93 -3.45 -7.39
CA ASN A 175 15.06 -3.55 -6.22
C ASN A 175 15.06 -2.22 -5.47
N LEU A 176 13.90 -1.75 -5.06
CA LEU A 176 13.73 -0.50 -4.32
C LEU A 176 13.40 -0.80 -2.87
N ILE A 177 13.91 0.04 -1.97
CA ILE A 177 13.45 0.12 -0.58
C ILE A 177 12.89 1.53 -0.42
N VAL A 178 11.56 1.65 -0.48
CA VAL A 178 10.89 2.95 -0.36
C VAL A 178 10.65 3.24 1.12
N LYS A 179 11.23 4.33 1.60
CA LYS A 179 11.03 4.84 2.95
C LYS A 179 9.87 5.83 2.93
N ILE A 180 8.83 5.54 3.70
CA ILE A 180 7.61 6.32 3.77
C ILE A 180 7.53 6.88 5.19
N THR A 181 7.76 8.18 5.33
CA THR A 181 7.85 8.85 6.64
C THR A 181 6.74 9.88 6.79
N GLY A 182 5.91 9.74 7.81
CA GLY A 182 4.88 10.70 8.16
C GLY A 182 4.45 10.50 9.61
N LYS A 183 3.15 10.22 9.84
CA LYS A 183 2.65 9.82 11.16
C LYS A 183 3.35 8.59 11.73
N LYS A 184 3.65 7.64 10.84
CA LYS A 184 4.40 6.41 11.10
C LYS A 184 5.50 6.28 10.06
N TYR A 185 6.51 5.47 10.39
CA TYR A 185 7.62 5.17 9.50
C TYR A 185 7.46 3.76 8.94
N TYR A 186 7.62 3.62 7.63
CA TYR A 186 7.53 2.34 6.93
C TYR A 186 8.67 2.18 5.93
N ASN A 187 9.13 0.94 5.79
CA ASN A 187 9.97 0.50 4.69
C ASN A 187 9.14 -0.43 3.80
N LEU A 188 9.05 -0.12 2.51
CA LEU A 188 8.36 -0.95 1.53
C LEU A 188 9.37 -1.44 0.50
N ASP A 189 9.61 -2.75 0.50
CA ASP A 189 10.45 -3.40 -0.50
C ASP A 189 9.66 -3.61 -1.79
N VAL A 190 10.16 -3.10 -2.90
CA VAL A 190 9.53 -3.21 -4.22
C VAL A 190 10.51 -3.88 -5.19
N PRO A 191 10.25 -5.12 -5.67
CA PRO A 191 11.17 -5.82 -6.54
C PRO A 191 11.33 -5.12 -7.90
N ALA A 192 12.45 -5.35 -8.57
CA ALA A 192 12.72 -4.90 -9.95
C ALA A 192 11.59 -5.32 -10.90
N ASN A 193 11.13 -4.40 -11.76
CA ASN A 193 10.01 -4.61 -12.69
C ASN A 193 8.71 -5.13 -12.04
N GLY A 194 8.56 -4.95 -10.73
CA GLY A 194 7.40 -5.40 -9.98
C GLY A 194 6.70 -4.25 -9.27
N GLN A 195 5.88 -4.60 -8.29
CA GLN A 195 5.19 -3.63 -7.46
C GLN A 195 4.98 -4.17 -6.05
N ASN A 196 4.72 -3.26 -5.13
CA ASN A 196 4.26 -3.61 -3.79
C ASN A 196 3.37 -2.49 -3.25
N PHE A 197 2.55 -2.82 -2.25
CA PHE A 197 1.60 -1.90 -1.65
C PHE A 197 1.68 -1.91 -0.13
N LEU A 198 1.26 -0.80 0.46
CA LEU A 198 1.21 -0.61 1.90
C LEU A 198 -0.08 0.14 2.28
N LEU A 199 -0.75 -0.32 3.34
CA LEU A 199 -1.84 0.42 3.96
C LEU A 199 -1.27 1.41 4.98
N VAL A 200 -1.62 2.68 4.84
CA VAL A 200 -1.21 3.74 5.77
C VAL A 200 -2.41 4.57 6.20
N GLU A 201 -2.31 5.22 7.34
CA GLU A 201 -3.29 6.24 7.72
C GLU A 201 -3.22 7.44 6.77
N LYS A 202 -4.37 8.01 6.41
CA LYS A 202 -4.46 9.25 5.63
C LYS A 202 -3.69 10.37 6.32
N GLY A 203 -2.95 11.14 5.53
CA GLY A 203 -2.03 12.16 6.02
C GLY A 203 -0.99 12.58 4.99
N GLU A 204 -0.04 13.39 5.42
CA GLU A 204 1.10 13.82 4.61
C GLU A 204 2.31 12.94 4.91
N TYR A 205 2.99 12.49 3.86
CA TYR A 205 4.15 11.60 3.94
C TYR A 205 5.26 12.07 3.00
N VAL A 206 6.50 11.89 3.45
CA VAL A 206 7.70 12.04 2.63
C VAL A 206 8.12 10.65 2.16
N LEU A 207 8.09 10.44 0.84
CA LEU A 207 8.51 9.21 0.19
C LEU A 207 9.93 9.40 -0.34
N THR A 208 10.86 8.55 0.08
CA THR A 208 12.24 8.58 -0.40
C THR A 208 12.71 7.19 -0.83
N THR A 209 13.46 7.12 -1.92
CA THR A 209 14.10 5.86 -2.36
C THR A 209 15.30 6.14 -3.26
N MET A 210 16.11 5.11 -3.48
CA MET A 210 17.13 5.09 -4.52
C MET A 210 16.57 4.28 -5.70
N VAL A 211 16.23 4.95 -6.80
CA VAL A 211 15.88 4.25 -8.05
C VAL A 211 17.19 3.98 -8.78
N CYS A 212 17.71 2.75 -8.63
CA CYS A 212 19.10 2.42 -8.95
C CYS A 212 20.08 3.42 -8.32
N ASP A 213 20.64 4.35 -9.12
CA ASP A 213 21.63 5.35 -8.67
C ASP A 213 21.04 6.76 -8.47
N ALA A 214 19.75 6.94 -8.77
CA ALA A 214 19.10 8.25 -8.68
C ALA A 214 18.31 8.36 -7.37
N LYS A 215 18.47 9.49 -6.67
CA LYS A 215 17.71 9.80 -5.47
C LYS A 215 16.32 10.30 -5.82
N TYR A 216 15.30 9.62 -5.33
CA TYR A 216 13.92 10.07 -5.36
C TYR A 216 13.51 10.59 -3.98
N SER A 217 12.84 11.74 -3.93
CA SER A 217 12.24 12.31 -2.73
C SER A 217 11.03 13.13 -3.13
N SER A 218 9.85 12.79 -2.60
CA SER A 218 8.59 13.47 -2.94
C SER A 218 7.68 13.53 -1.71
N ILE A 219 7.02 14.67 -1.51
CA ILE A 219 6.01 14.84 -0.45
C ILE A 219 4.64 14.51 -1.06
N LYS A 220 3.90 13.61 -0.41
CA LYS A 220 2.60 13.13 -0.86
C LYS A 220 1.53 13.30 0.20
N LYS A 221 0.42 13.90 -0.20
CA LYS A 221 -0.79 14.02 0.61
C LYS A 221 -1.73 12.86 0.30
N ILE A 222 -1.75 11.88 1.18
CA ILE A 222 -2.52 10.64 1.04
C ILE A 222 -3.91 10.85 1.65
N ASN A 223 -4.88 11.19 0.82
CA ASN A 223 -6.29 11.34 1.20
C ASN A 223 -7.19 10.21 0.66
N LYS A 224 -6.67 9.41 -0.27
CA LYS A 224 -7.30 8.26 -0.92
C LYS A 224 -6.19 7.31 -1.39
N ASP A 225 -6.58 6.14 -1.88
CA ASP A 225 -5.65 5.21 -2.49
C ASP A 225 -4.89 5.86 -3.67
N ILE A 226 -3.57 5.71 -3.69
CA ILE A 226 -2.71 6.24 -4.76
C ILE A 226 -1.85 5.15 -5.39
N GLU A 227 -1.44 5.40 -6.63
CA GLU A 227 -0.46 4.60 -7.34
C GLU A 227 0.65 5.50 -7.87
N LEU A 228 1.89 5.13 -7.58
CA LEU A 228 3.09 5.84 -8.01
C LEU A 228 3.91 4.91 -8.90
N GLU A 229 4.15 5.34 -10.14
CA GLU A 229 5.07 4.67 -11.03
C GLU A 229 6.44 5.35 -10.96
N LEU A 230 7.46 4.59 -10.57
CA LEU A 230 8.85 5.03 -10.49
C LEU A 230 9.64 4.43 -11.64
N ASN A 231 10.18 5.30 -12.49
CA ASN A 231 11.05 4.91 -13.59
C ASN A 231 12.28 5.81 -13.66
N LEU A 232 13.37 5.27 -14.21
CA LEU A 232 14.54 6.04 -14.60
C LEU A 232 14.41 6.42 -16.07
N ARG A 233 14.53 7.72 -16.38
CA ARG A 233 14.84 8.10 -17.76
C ARG A 233 16.32 7.83 -17.99
N ASP A 234 16.62 6.99 -18.96
CA ASP A 234 17.92 7.03 -19.61
C ASP A 234 17.88 8.23 -20.57
N GLU A 235 18.70 9.26 -20.32
CA GLU A 235 18.97 10.34 -21.28
C GLU A 235 19.99 9.91 -22.33
#